data_AF-A0AAE9F4G4-F1
#
_entry.id   AF-A0AAE9F4G4-F1
#
_cell.length_a   1.000
_cell.length_b   1.000
_cell.length_c   1.000
_cell.angle_alpha   90.00
_cell.angle_beta   90.00
_cell.angle_gamma   90.00
#
_symmetry.space_group_name_H-M   'P 1'
#
loop_
_entity.id
_entity.type
_entity.pdbx_description
1 polymer ?
#
loop_
_entity_poly.entity_id
_entity_poly.type
_entity_poly.pdbx_seq_one_letter_code
_entity_poly.pdbx_strand_id
1 'polypeptide(L)' 'MAQFDDIKPCVICDDHWFLVPTSWENMSKYLRGGCNRLEKEIIWPCRDLVDSMDLWEQYSTLYPYIVELHKQACKVFC' A
#
# COMPACT_ATOMS: atom_id res chain seq x y z
N MET A 1 10.24 15.17 -11.74
CA MET A 1 11.04 15.31 -10.50
C MET A 1 10.04 15.08 -9.39
N ALA A 2 10.13 13.90 -8.80
CA ALA A 2 9.00 13.20 -8.22
C ALA A 2 8.42 13.94 -6.99
N GLN A 3 7.11 14.16 -7.01
CA GLN A 3 6.36 14.86 -5.97
C GLN A 3 6.09 13.95 -4.75
N PHE A 4 7.15 13.35 -4.18
CA PHE A 4 7.08 12.55 -2.94
C PHE A 4 7.81 13.21 -1.76
N ASP A 5 8.45 14.35 -1.96
CA ASP A 5 9.33 14.98 -0.94
C ASP A 5 8.58 15.35 0.36
N ASP A 6 7.26 15.52 0.33
CA ASP A 6 6.47 15.98 1.48
C ASP A 6 5.57 14.92 2.14
N ILE A 7 5.46 13.71 1.58
CA ILE A 7 4.78 12.62 2.29
C ILE A 7 5.83 11.92 3.14
N LYS A 8 5.88 12.27 4.43
CA LYS A 8 6.69 11.52 5.39
C LYS A 8 6.30 10.05 5.27
N PRO A 9 7.25 9.13 5.00
CA PRO A 9 6.97 7.69 4.90
C PRO A 9 6.22 7.15 6.13
N CYS A 10 6.39 7.82 7.27
CA CYS A 10 5.66 7.57 8.51
C CYS A 10 4.12 7.70 8.43
N VAL A 11 3.54 8.36 7.42
CA VAL A 11 2.07 8.50 7.35
C VAL A 11 1.35 7.15 7.27
N ILE A 12 2.02 6.11 6.76
CA ILE A 12 1.47 4.75 6.71
C ILE A 12 1.34 4.13 8.11
N CYS A 13 1.97 4.72 9.13
CA CYS A 13 2.05 4.21 10.49
C CYS A 13 1.06 4.84 11.45
N ASP A 14 0.33 5.85 10.99
CA ASP A 14 -0.78 6.43 11.74
C ASP A 14 -2.06 5.67 11.38
N ASP A 15 -2.63 5.00 12.38
CA ASP A 15 -3.84 4.17 12.24
C ASP A 15 -5.07 4.98 11.78
N HIS A 16 -5.06 6.32 11.90
CA HIS A 16 -6.10 7.17 11.31
C HIS A 16 -6.01 7.24 9.79
N TRP A 17 -4.80 7.09 9.22
CA TRP A 17 -4.54 7.22 7.79
C TRP A 17 -4.39 5.87 7.09
N PHE A 18 -3.87 4.86 7.79
CA PHE A 18 -3.69 3.53 7.22
C PHE A 18 -3.78 2.43 8.28
N LEU A 19 -4.79 1.59 8.14
CA LEU A 19 -4.88 0.30 8.81
C LEU A 19 -4.66 -0.78 7.76
N VAL A 20 -3.76 -1.74 8.02
CA VAL A 20 -3.53 -2.88 7.12
C VAL A 20 -4.86 -3.61 6.89
N PRO A 21 -5.42 -3.61 5.67
CA PRO A 21 -6.71 -4.25 5.43
C PRO A 21 -6.62 -5.76 5.59
N THR A 22 -7.68 -6.39 6.09
CA THR A 22 -7.78 -7.84 6.31
C THR A 22 -8.19 -8.63 5.08
N SER A 23 -8.53 -7.95 3.97
CA SER A 23 -8.90 -8.58 2.71
C SER A 23 -8.14 -7.97 1.53
N TRP A 24 -7.90 -8.78 0.50
CA TRP A 24 -7.31 -8.33 -0.76
C TRP A 24 -8.17 -7.26 -1.44
N GLU A 25 -9.50 -7.37 -1.36
CA GLU A 25 -10.42 -6.35 -1.90
C GLU A 25 -10.07 -4.95 -1.39
N ASN A 26 -9.91 -4.83 -0.08
CA ASN A 26 -9.67 -3.55 0.53
C ASN A 26 -8.22 -3.11 0.32
N MET A 27 -7.26 -4.04 0.43
CA MET A 27 -5.86 -3.73 0.15
C MET A 27 -5.65 -3.25 -1.28
N SER A 28 -6.24 -3.90 -2.28
CA SER A 28 -6.13 -3.50 -3.68
C SER A 28 -6.73 -2.10 -3.92
N LYS A 29 -7.82 -1.71 -3.23
CA LYS A 29 -8.35 -0.33 -3.26
C LYS A 29 -7.33 0.68 -2.72
N TYR A 30 -6.66 0.38 -1.60
CA TYR A 30 -5.59 1.23 -1.06
C TYR A 30 -4.41 1.35 -2.03
N LEU A 31 -3.95 0.25 -2.61
CA LEU A 31 -2.85 0.24 -3.57
C LEU A 31 -3.19 1.04 -4.83
N ARG A 32 -4.40 0.87 -5.39
CA ARG A 32 -4.89 1.69 -6.52
C ARG A 32 -4.98 3.17 -6.14
N GLY A 33 -5.40 3.48 -4.92
CA GLY A 33 -5.42 4.83 -4.37
C GLY A 33 -4.01 5.44 -4.28
N GLY A 34 -3.02 4.65 -3.86
CA GLY A 34 -1.60 5.01 -3.89
C GLY A 34 -1.09 5.26 -5.30
N CYS A 35 -1.43 4.41 -6.27
CA CYS A 35 -1.07 4.60 -7.68
C CYS A 35 -1.55 5.95 -8.24
N ASN A 36 -2.73 6.42 -7.82
CA ASN A 36 -3.28 7.71 -8.26
C ASN A 36 -2.47 8.92 -7.75
N ARG A 37 -1.55 8.73 -6.81
CA ARG A 37 -0.65 9.79 -6.29
C ARG A 37 0.69 9.83 -7.02
N LEU A 38 0.94 8.92 -7.97
CA LEU A 38 2.18 8.87 -8.73
C LEU A 38 2.16 9.84 -9.92
N GLU A 39 3.32 10.07 -10.54
CA GLU A 39 3.43 10.85 -11.79
C GLU A 39 2.54 10.23 -12.89
N LYS A 40 1.99 11.09 -13.77
CA LYS A 40 0.91 10.71 -14.71
C LYS A 40 1.26 9.50 -15.59
N GLU A 41 2.52 9.41 -16.03
CA GLU A 41 3.02 8.28 -16.81
C GLU A 41 3.03 6.93 -16.05
N ILE A 42 3.02 6.94 -14.71
CA ILE A 42 3.12 5.74 -13.87
C ILE A 42 1.74 5.27 -13.35
N ILE A 43 0.75 6.17 -13.28
CA ILE A 43 -0.57 5.87 -12.70
C ILE A 43 -1.18 4.60 -13.30
N TRP A 44 -1.30 4.52 -14.64
CA TRP A 44 -1.93 3.38 -15.31
C TRP A 44 -1.11 2.10 -15.19
N PRO A 45 0.20 2.07 -15.49
CA PRO A 45 1.03 0.88 -15.25
C PRO A 45 0.96 0.34 -13.81
N CYS A 46 0.94 1.23 -12.80
CA CYS A 46 0.81 0.84 -11.40
C CYS A 46 -0.56 0.19 -11.12
N ARG A 47 -1.64 0.78 -11.65
CA ARG A 47 -2.99 0.23 -11.47
C ARG A 47 -3.14 -1.12 -12.18
N ASP A 48 -2.66 -1.24 -13.40
CA ASP A 48 -2.72 -2.49 -14.16
C ASP A 48 -1.95 -3.61 -13.45
N LEU A 49 -0.81 -3.29 -12.83
CA LEU A 49 -0.08 -4.23 -11.97
C LEU A 49 -0.95 -4.70 -10.79
N VAL A 50 -1.53 -3.77 -10.02
CA VAL A 50 -2.41 -4.12 -8.90
C VAL A 50 -3.62 -4.94 -9.36
N ASP A 51 -4.18 -4.62 -10.52
CA ASP A 51 -5.36 -5.29 -11.08
C ASP A 51 -5.03 -6.71 -11.59
N SER A 52 -3.80 -6.94 -12.05
CA SER A 52 -3.29 -8.25 -12.44
C SER A 52 -2.96 -9.18 -11.27
N MET A 53 -2.82 -8.65 -10.06
CA MET A 53 -2.54 -9.44 -8.86
C MET A 53 -3.82 -10.13 -8.38
N ASP A 54 -3.82 -11.46 -8.43
CA ASP A 54 -4.87 -12.30 -7.84
C ASP A 54 -4.37 -12.90 -6.53
N LEU A 55 -4.70 -12.23 -5.41
CA LEU A 55 -4.34 -12.69 -4.07
C LEU A 55 -5.56 -13.03 -3.22
N TRP A 56 -6.76 -13.17 -3.81
CA TRP A 56 -7.99 -13.34 -3.05
C TRP A 56 -7.95 -14.50 -2.07
N GLU A 57 -7.41 -15.64 -2.49
CA GLU A 57 -7.32 -16.85 -1.66
C GLU A 57 -6.12 -16.80 -0.71
N GLN A 58 -5.01 -16.18 -1.13
CA GLN A 58 -3.74 -16.22 -0.42
C GLN A 58 -3.58 -15.07 0.58
N TYR A 59 -4.36 -14.00 0.46
CA TYR A 59 -4.19 -12.80 1.25
C TYR A 59 -4.35 -13.05 2.75
N SER A 60 -5.27 -13.93 3.15
CA SER A 60 -5.44 -14.33 4.55
C SER A 60 -4.18 -14.98 5.13
N THR A 61 -3.46 -15.76 4.32
CA THR A 61 -2.20 -16.40 4.68
C THR A 61 -1.06 -15.38 4.73
N LEU A 62 -1.08 -14.38 3.85
CA LEU A 62 -0.08 -13.31 3.80
C LEU A 62 -0.27 -12.25 4.90
N TYR A 63 -1.50 -12.02 5.34
CA TYR A 63 -1.88 -10.97 6.28
C TYR A 63 -0.97 -10.85 7.52
N PRO A 64 -0.66 -11.92 8.28
CA PRO A 64 0.24 -11.78 9.44
C PRO A 64 1.63 -11.25 9.08
N TYR A 65 2.16 -11.62 7.91
CA TYR A 65 3.47 -11.15 7.44
C TYR A 65 3.41 -9.70 6.98
N ILE A 66 2.31 -9.28 6.34
CA ILE A 66 2.09 -7.88 5.94
C ILE A 66 2.00 -6.98 7.17
N VAL A 67 1.27 -7.41 8.21
CA VAL A 67 1.17 -6.68 9.48
C VAL A 67 2.55 -6.56 10.15
N GLU A 68 3.35 -7.62 10.16
CA GLU A 68 4.69 -7.55 10.75
C GLU A 68 5.61 -6.63 9.94
N LEU A 69 5.59 -6.73 8.61
CA LEU A 69 6.36 -5.84 7.73
C LEU A 69 5.98 -4.37 7.98
N HIS A 70 4.68 -4.07 8.07
CA HIS A 70 4.17 -2.73 8.38
C HIS A 70 4.72 -2.21 9.71
N LYS A 71 4.63 -3.01 10.79
CA LYS A 71 5.22 -2.65 12.09
C LYS A 71 6.71 -2.37 12.02
N GLN A 72 7.47 -3.19 11.31
CA GLN A 72 8.92 -3.02 11.19
C GLN A 72 9.27 -1.80 10.34
N ALA A 73 8.58 -1.56 9.23
CA ALA A 73 8.74 -0.35 8.42
C ALA A 73 8.46 0.91 9.28
N CYS A 74 7.42 0.88 10.10
CA CYS A 74 7.10 2.00 10.98
C CYS A 74 8.19 2.30 12.01
N LYS A 75 8.86 1.29 12.57
CA LYS A 75 10.01 1.52 13.45
C LYS A 75 11.20 2.17 12.76
N VAL A 76 11.36 1.95 11.46
CA VAL A 76 12.50 2.48 10.68
C VAL A 76 12.23 3.90 10.19
N PHE A 77 10.98 4.20 9.83
CA PHE A 77 10.63 5.43 9.11
C PHE A 77 10.00 6.54 9.98
N CYS A 78 9.75 6.34 11.30
CA CYS A 78 9.01 7.28 12.16
C CYS A 78 9.76 7.85 13.39
#